data_AF-A0A925CMM7-F1
#
_entry.id   AF-A0A925CMM7-F1
#
_cell.length_a   1.000
_cell.length_b   1.000
_cell.length_c   1.000
_cell.angle_alpha   90.00
_cell.angle_beta   90.00
_cell.angle_gamma   90.00
#
_symmetry.space_group_name_H-M   'P 1'
#
loop_
_entity.id
_entity.type
_entity.pdbx_description
1 polymer ?
#
loop_
_entity_poly.entity_id
_entity_poly.type
_entity_poly.pdbx_seq_one_letter_code
_entity_poly.pdbx_strand_id
1 'polypeptide(L)'
;MSEKESEPATTWMPVTAEERLVVEAMKRGRPISRNVIRDSANADTFGARLADRVARFGGSWTFILIFLSFLAGWTLLNTAILGPRREAFDPYPYIFLNLFLSMLAALQAPVIMMSQNRQGEKDRLHAANDYEVNLKAELEIRGLHDKLDLLRTMDWQDLVAQQRRQIELLTELVERQDGRRGA
;
A
#
# COMPACT_ATOMS: atom_id res chain seq x y z
N MET A 1 -39.40 -43.66 -7.01
CA MET A 1 -39.09 -42.26 -7.37
C MET A 1 -39.25 -41.45 -6.10
N SER A 2 -38.17 -41.25 -5.36
CA SER A 2 -38.17 -40.45 -4.13
C SER A 2 -37.12 -39.38 -4.33
N GLU A 3 -37.61 -38.19 -4.58
CA GLU A 3 -36.85 -36.96 -4.79
C GLU A 3 -36.02 -36.70 -3.53
N LYS A 4 -34.69 -36.75 -3.67
CA LYS A 4 -33.77 -36.28 -2.63
C LYS A 4 -33.83 -34.76 -2.67
N GLU A 5 -34.55 -34.20 -1.71
CA GLU A 5 -34.58 -32.80 -1.35
C GLU A 5 -33.13 -32.31 -1.17
N SER A 6 -32.75 -31.33 -1.98
CA SER A 6 -31.42 -30.72 -1.99
C SER A 6 -31.41 -29.61 -0.95
N GLU A 7 -30.84 -29.90 0.22
CA GLU A 7 -30.56 -28.87 1.22
C GLU A 7 -29.60 -27.81 0.63
N PRO A 8 -29.88 -26.51 0.78
CA PRO A 8 -28.94 -25.47 0.35
C PRO A 8 -27.73 -25.48 1.27
N ALA A 9 -26.57 -25.81 0.69
CA ALA A 9 -25.26 -25.78 1.32
C ALA A 9 -24.96 -24.38 1.88
N THR A 10 -25.32 -24.15 3.14
CA THR A 10 -24.82 -23.00 3.91
C THR A 10 -23.42 -23.38 4.38
N THR A 11 -22.47 -23.38 3.45
CA THR A 11 -21.06 -23.67 3.72
C THR A 11 -20.49 -22.51 4.52
N TRP A 12 -20.56 -22.62 5.84
CA TRP A 12 -19.76 -21.80 6.75
C TRP A 12 -18.29 -22.07 6.45
N MET A 13 -17.65 -21.21 5.65
CA MET A 13 -16.20 -21.25 5.49
C MET A 13 -15.58 -20.96 6.86
N PRO A 14 -14.74 -21.85 7.40
CA PRO A 14 -14.12 -21.61 8.69
C PRO A 14 -13.23 -20.37 8.57
N VAL A 15 -13.54 -19.36 9.39
CA VAL A 15 -12.74 -18.13 9.49
C VAL A 15 -11.28 -18.52 9.67
N THR A 16 -10.46 -18.13 8.70
CA THR A 16 -9.04 -18.46 8.63
C THR A 16 -8.32 -17.85 9.84
N ALA A 17 -7.16 -18.40 10.19
CA ALA A 17 -6.38 -17.90 11.33
C ALA A 17 -6.00 -16.41 11.17
N GLU A 18 -5.81 -15.96 9.93
CA GLU A 18 -5.47 -14.58 9.59
C GLU A 18 -6.66 -13.63 9.81
N GLU A 19 -7.85 -14.02 9.38
CA GLU A 19 -9.07 -13.23 9.60
C GLU A 19 -9.38 -13.06 11.09
N ARG A 20 -9.14 -14.09 11.91
CA ARG A 20 -9.32 -14.00 13.38
C ARG A 20 -8.39 -12.98 14.02
N LEU A 21 -7.12 -12.94 13.58
CA LEU A 21 -6.14 -11.98 14.08
C LEU A 21 -6.54 -10.54 13.74
N VAL A 22 -7.07 -10.30 12.55
CA VAL A 22 -7.56 -8.97 12.12
C VAL A 22 -8.81 -8.56 12.88
N VAL A 23 -9.76 -9.48 13.09
CA VAL A 23 -10.95 -9.24 13.92
C VAL A 23 -10.57 -8.94 15.38
N GLU A 24 -9.56 -9.62 15.91
CA GLU A 24 -9.06 -9.40 17.27
C GLU A 24 -8.25 -8.09 17.39
N ALA A 25 -7.52 -7.71 16.35
CA ALA A 25 -6.85 -6.41 16.24
C ALA A 25 -7.85 -5.25 16.12
N MET A 26 -8.96 -5.45 15.38
CA MET A 26 -10.10 -4.51 15.31
C MET A 26 -10.72 -4.30 16.70
N LYS A 27 -10.99 -5.38 17.45
CA LYS A 27 -11.57 -5.30 18.81
C LYS A 27 -10.70 -4.52 19.80
N ARG A 28 -9.39 -4.46 19.57
CA ARG A 28 -8.44 -3.79 20.48
C ARG A 28 -8.32 -2.27 20.26
N GLY A 29 -9.04 -1.69 19.31
CA GLY A 29 -9.13 -0.23 19.15
C GLY A 29 -7.78 0.48 19.03
N ARG A 30 -6.73 -0.22 18.56
CA ARG A 30 -5.41 0.39 18.40
C ARG A 30 -5.47 1.33 17.19
N PRO A 31 -5.07 2.60 17.33
CA PRO A 31 -4.98 3.51 16.20
C PRO A 31 -3.97 2.92 15.20
N ILE A 32 -4.46 2.47 14.05
CA ILE A 32 -3.69 1.77 13.01
C ILE A 32 -2.74 2.74 12.29
N SER A 33 -2.89 4.06 12.48
CA SER A 33 -1.88 5.04 12.11
C SER A 33 -0.75 5.09 13.16
N ARG A 34 -0.22 3.94 13.57
CA ARG A 34 1.10 3.92 14.17
C ARG A 34 2.06 4.02 12.99
N ASN A 35 2.58 5.21 12.77
CA ASN A 35 3.50 5.52 11.69
C ASN A 35 4.75 4.62 11.83
N VAL A 36 4.71 3.42 11.26
CA VAL A 36 5.72 2.35 11.42
C VAL A 36 7.11 2.85 11.03
N ILE A 37 7.15 3.79 10.08
CA ILE A 37 8.36 4.50 9.62
C ILE A 37 8.97 5.34 10.75
N ARG A 38 8.15 5.99 11.58
CA ARG A 38 8.62 6.87 12.65
C ARG A 38 9.23 6.09 13.81
N ASP A 39 8.70 4.91 14.09
CA ASP A 39 9.25 4.02 15.13
C ASP A 39 10.56 3.34 14.68
N SER A 40 10.68 3.01 13.39
CA SER A 40 11.91 2.43 12.83
C SER A 40 13.02 3.46 12.58
N ALA A 41 12.68 4.72 12.31
CA ALA A 41 13.66 5.81 12.16
C ALA A 41 14.43 6.17 13.46
N ASN A 42 13.89 5.83 14.63
CA ASN A 42 14.54 6.14 15.91
C ASN A 42 15.76 5.24 16.23
N ALA A 43 16.00 4.19 15.43
CA ALA A 43 17.15 3.29 15.58
C ALA A 43 18.26 3.52 14.52
N ASP A 44 18.18 4.59 13.72
CA ASP A 44 19.16 4.84 12.67
C ASP A 44 20.52 5.26 13.25
N THR A 45 21.50 4.37 13.13
CA THR A 45 22.92 4.59 13.44
C THR A 45 23.51 5.71 12.58
N PHE A 46 24.62 6.31 13.02
CA PHE A 46 25.30 7.41 12.31
C PHE A 46 25.60 7.07 10.83
N GLY A 47 26.03 5.83 10.56
CA GLY A 47 26.28 5.34 9.20
C GLY A 47 25.03 5.31 8.32
N ALA A 48 23.87 4.94 8.88
CA ALA A 48 22.60 4.95 8.16
C ALA A 48 22.21 6.38 7.74
N ARG A 49 22.36 7.36 8.65
CA ARG A 49 22.07 8.77 8.35
C ARG A 49 23.00 9.35 7.28
N LEU A 50 24.26 8.92 7.26
CA LEU A 50 25.24 9.35 6.26
C LEU A 50 24.91 8.74 4.89
N ALA A 51 24.63 7.44 4.83
CA ALA A 51 24.23 6.75 3.60
C ALA A 51 22.98 7.38 2.96
N ASP A 52 21.98 7.74 3.78
CA ASP A 52 20.77 8.44 3.34
C ASP A 52 21.03 9.79 2.69
N ARG A 53 22.00 10.51 3.22
CA ARG A 53 22.35 11.84 2.72
C ARG A 53 23.15 11.70 1.43
N VAL A 54 24.09 10.74 1.37
CA VAL A 54 24.88 10.43 0.17
C VAL A 54 23.98 9.93 -0.97
N ALA A 55 23.03 9.03 -0.69
CA ALA A 55 22.10 8.52 -1.69
C ALA A 55 21.18 9.60 -2.28
N ARG A 56 20.62 10.46 -1.42
CA ARG A 56 19.78 11.58 -1.88
C ARG A 56 20.59 12.62 -2.66
N PHE A 57 21.85 12.84 -2.28
CA PHE A 57 22.72 13.78 -2.98
C PHE A 57 23.19 13.22 -4.33
N GLY A 58 23.59 11.95 -4.38
CA GLY A 58 24.06 11.29 -5.59
C GLY A 58 22.99 11.13 -6.67
N GLY A 59 21.71 11.09 -6.30
CA GLY A 59 20.57 11.06 -7.24
C GLY A 59 20.12 12.42 -7.78
N SER A 60 20.75 13.52 -7.37
CA SER A 60 20.33 14.88 -7.77
C SER A 60 21.02 15.36 -9.05
N TRP A 61 20.26 16.05 -9.91
CA TRP A 61 20.79 16.77 -11.07
C TRP A 61 21.86 17.81 -10.70
N THR A 62 21.73 18.44 -9.54
CA THR A 62 22.71 19.42 -9.06
C THR A 62 24.07 18.78 -8.79
N PHE A 63 24.11 17.53 -8.31
CA PHE A 63 25.36 16.81 -8.07
C PHE A 63 26.11 16.55 -9.38
N ILE A 64 25.39 16.11 -10.41
CA ILE A 64 25.95 15.86 -11.74
C ILE A 64 26.59 17.14 -12.30
N LEU A 65 25.90 18.28 -12.20
CA LEU A 65 26.41 19.57 -12.68
C LEU A 65 27.65 20.04 -11.92
N ILE A 66 27.68 19.91 -10.59
CA ILE A 66 28.85 20.27 -9.77
C ILE A 66 30.03 19.36 -10.13
N PHE A 67 29.80 18.06 -10.28
CA PHE A 67 30.82 17.08 -10.63
C PHE A 67 31.42 17.34 -12.01
N LEU A 68 30.58 17.65 -13.00
CA LEU A 68 31.02 18.04 -14.34
C LEU A 68 31.83 19.35 -14.31
N SER A 69 31.39 20.32 -13.52
CA SER A 69 32.10 21.60 -13.35
C SER A 69 33.46 21.41 -12.70
N PHE A 70 33.56 20.52 -11.71
CA PHE A 70 34.82 20.15 -11.08
C PHE A 70 35.79 19.48 -12.07
N LEU A 71 35.30 18.52 -12.86
CA LEU A 71 36.09 17.87 -13.91
C LEU A 71 36.62 18.89 -14.92
N ALA A 72 35.74 19.75 -15.44
CA ALA A 72 36.13 20.81 -16.37
C ALA A 72 37.13 21.78 -15.75
N GLY A 73 36.93 22.18 -14.50
CA GLY A 73 37.85 23.05 -13.76
C GLY A 73 39.22 22.42 -13.54
N TRP A 74 39.28 21.13 -13.19
CA TRP A 74 40.53 20.38 -13.01
C TRP A 74 41.32 20.26 -14.31
N THR A 75 40.63 19.93 -15.41
CA THR A 75 41.21 19.87 -16.75
C THR A 75 41.72 21.23 -17.20
N LEU A 76 40.94 22.31 -17.00
CA LEU A 76 41.33 23.66 -17.37
C LEU A 76 42.54 24.14 -16.55
N LEU A 77 42.56 23.88 -15.24
CA LEU A 77 43.68 24.24 -14.37
C LEU A 77 44.97 23.55 -14.80
N ASN A 78 44.94 22.22 -14.97
CA ASN A 78 46.16 21.46 -15.30
C ASN A 78 46.65 21.72 -16.72
N THR A 79 45.76 21.90 -17.70
CA THR A 79 46.15 21.98 -19.12
C THR A 79 46.28 23.41 -19.62
N ALA A 80 45.37 24.31 -19.26
CA ALA A 80 45.39 25.68 -19.78
C ALA A 80 46.20 26.64 -18.89
N ILE A 81 46.24 26.41 -17.57
CA ILE A 81 46.91 27.33 -16.62
C ILE A 81 48.32 26.83 -16.26
N LEU A 82 48.45 25.57 -15.86
CA LEU A 82 49.74 25.00 -15.41
C LEU A 82 50.54 24.35 -16.57
N GLY A 83 49.87 23.86 -17.60
CA GLY A 83 50.48 23.26 -18.80
C GLY A 83 51.52 24.16 -19.49
N PRO A 84 51.19 25.42 -19.83
CA PRO A 84 52.14 26.35 -20.45
C PRO A 84 53.34 26.71 -19.55
N ARG A 85 53.19 26.58 -18.23
CA ARG A 85 54.22 26.89 -17.22
C ARG A 85 55.13 25.71 -16.90
N ARG A 86 54.88 24.52 -17.49
CA ARG A 86 55.55 23.24 -17.16
C ARG A 86 55.46 22.85 -15.67
N GLU A 87 54.47 23.39 -14.97
CA GLU A 87 54.17 23.10 -13.56
C GLU A 87 52.91 22.23 -13.42
N ALA A 88 52.51 21.53 -14.50
CA ALA A 88 51.32 20.69 -14.52
C ALA A 88 51.43 19.56 -13.48
N PHE A 89 50.55 19.62 -12.48
CA PHE A 89 50.47 18.63 -11.41
C PHE A 89 49.94 17.28 -11.91
N ASP A 90 48.97 17.31 -12.84
CA ASP A 90 48.38 16.14 -13.50
C ASP A 90 48.33 16.37 -15.03
N PRO A 91 49.44 16.17 -15.76
CA PRO A 91 49.49 16.33 -17.21
C PRO A 91 48.59 15.33 -17.94
N TYR A 92 48.12 15.67 -19.13
CA TYR A 92 47.43 14.72 -20.01
C TYR A 92 48.30 13.47 -20.19
N PRO A 93 47.83 12.25 -19.86
CA PRO A 93 46.43 11.77 -19.85
C PRO A 93 45.67 11.78 -18.48
N TYR A 94 46.03 12.62 -17.52
CA TYR A 94 45.38 12.80 -16.19
C TYR A 94 45.31 11.53 -15.32
N ILE A 95 46.47 11.01 -14.93
CA ILE A 95 46.59 9.74 -14.18
C ILE A 95 45.96 9.87 -12.78
N PHE A 96 46.15 10.99 -12.10
CA PHE A 96 45.60 11.18 -10.75
C PHE A 96 44.09 11.28 -10.77
N LEU A 97 43.54 12.06 -11.71
CA LEU A 97 42.10 12.15 -11.91
C LEU A 97 41.48 10.78 -12.20
N ASN A 98 42.11 10.00 -13.10
CA ASN A 98 41.64 8.68 -13.46
C ASN A 98 41.65 7.70 -12.25
N LEU A 99 42.73 7.70 -11.47
CA LEU A 99 42.83 6.88 -10.26
C LEU A 99 41.72 7.24 -9.26
N PHE A 100 41.48 8.53 -9.03
CA PHE A 100 40.44 9.00 -8.12
C PHE A 100 39.03 8.62 -8.58
N LEU A 101 38.73 8.81 -9.87
CA LEU A 101 37.46 8.42 -10.47
C LEU A 101 37.22 6.91 -10.38
N SER A 102 38.25 6.11 -10.62
CA SER A 102 38.17 4.65 -10.52
C SER A 102 37.89 4.20 -9.09
N MET A 103 38.56 4.81 -8.10
CA MET A 103 38.29 4.55 -6.68
C MET A 103 36.87 4.97 -6.28
N LEU A 104 36.41 6.13 -6.76
CA LEU A 104 35.05 6.62 -6.49
C LEU A 104 34.01 5.67 -7.07
N ALA A 105 34.20 5.22 -8.31
CA ALA A 105 33.31 4.27 -8.97
C ALA A 105 33.26 2.91 -8.25
N ALA A 106 34.40 2.41 -7.75
CA ALA A 106 34.43 1.16 -6.98
C ALA A 106 33.58 1.23 -5.69
N LEU A 107 33.53 2.39 -5.03
CA LEU A 107 32.72 2.62 -3.84
C LEU A 107 31.25 2.95 -4.15
N GLN A 108 30.92 3.36 -5.38
CA GLN A 108 29.55 3.72 -5.75
C GLN A 108 28.59 2.52 -5.70
N ALA A 109 28.96 1.36 -6.25
CA ALA A 109 28.06 0.22 -6.34
C ALA A 109 27.58 -0.30 -4.96
N PRO A 110 28.45 -0.49 -3.94
CA PRO A 110 28.01 -0.87 -2.60
C PRO A 110 27.13 0.19 -1.93
N VAL A 111 27.45 1.48 -2.10
CA VAL A 111 26.65 2.58 -1.51
C VAL A 111 25.26 2.65 -2.15
N ILE A 112 25.18 2.49 -3.47
CA ILE A 112 23.91 2.39 -4.20
C ILE A 112 23.13 1.17 -3.72
N MET A 113 23.77 0.00 -3.61
CA MET A 113 23.14 -1.23 -3.14
C MET A 113 22.63 -1.11 -1.70
N MET A 114 23.39 -0.49 -0.79
CA MET A 114 22.95 -0.21 0.59
C MET A 114 21.74 0.72 0.61
N SER A 115 21.74 1.76 -0.22
CA SER A 115 20.60 2.66 -0.33
C SER A 115 19.37 1.97 -0.91
N GLN A 116 19.55 1.12 -1.92
CA GLN A 116 18.47 0.36 -2.57
C GLN A 116 17.87 -0.67 -1.61
N ASN A 117 18.70 -1.45 -0.92
CA ASN A 117 18.24 -2.45 0.05
C ASN A 117 17.34 -1.81 1.13
N ARG A 118 17.71 -0.62 1.58
CA ARG A 118 16.96 0.13 2.59
C ARG A 118 15.67 0.76 2.06
N GLN A 119 15.66 1.26 0.82
CA GLN A 119 14.42 1.70 0.17
C GLN A 119 13.46 0.52 0.04
N GLY A 120 13.94 -0.64 -0.43
CA GLY A 120 13.13 -1.85 -0.56
C GLY A 120 12.56 -2.35 0.77
N GLU A 121 13.30 -2.24 1.87
CA GLU A 121 12.78 -2.60 3.19
C GLU A 121 11.64 -1.66 3.64
N LYS A 122 11.77 -0.35 3.40
CA LYS A 122 10.69 0.61 3.65
C LYS A 122 9.48 0.31 2.78
N ASP A 123 9.68 0.09 1.49
CA ASP A 123 8.62 -0.24 0.53
C ASP A 123 7.88 -1.52 0.93
N ARG A 124 8.60 -2.54 1.42
CA ARG A 124 8.00 -3.77 1.95
C ARG A 124 7.13 -3.52 3.18
N LEU A 125 7.61 -2.71 4.12
CA LEU A 125 6.83 -2.35 5.32
C LEU A 125 5.57 -1.55 4.94
N HIS A 126 5.69 -0.63 3.99
CA HIS A 126 4.56 0.12 3.44
C HIS A 126 3.53 -0.83 2.80
N ALA A 127 3.97 -1.73 1.93
CA ALA A 127 3.08 -2.69 1.27
C ALA A 127 2.36 -3.61 2.27
N ALA A 128 3.06 -4.04 3.34
CA ALA A 128 2.44 -4.85 4.39
C ALA A 128 1.35 -4.08 5.15
N ASN A 129 1.61 -2.81 5.50
CA ASN A 129 0.62 -1.96 6.16
C ASN A 129 -0.58 -1.67 5.25
N ASP A 130 -0.34 -1.39 3.97
CA ASP A 130 -1.42 -1.14 3.00
C ASP A 130 -2.29 -2.39 2.81
N TYR A 131 -1.68 -3.58 2.82
CA TYR A 131 -2.39 -4.85 2.79
C TYR A 131 -3.30 -5.02 4.02
N GLU A 132 -2.82 -4.75 5.24
CA GLU A 132 -3.62 -4.83 6.46
C GLU A 132 -4.81 -3.86 6.43
N VAL A 133 -4.60 -2.63 5.96
CA VAL A 133 -5.66 -1.64 5.81
C VAL A 133 -6.71 -2.10 4.79
N ASN A 134 -6.28 -2.63 3.65
CA ASN A 134 -7.18 -3.12 2.62
C ASN A 134 -8.02 -4.31 3.11
N LEU A 135 -7.39 -5.28 3.77
CA LEU A 135 -8.07 -6.44 4.36
C LEU A 135 -9.11 -6.01 5.39
N LYS A 136 -8.77 -5.01 6.23
CA LYS A 136 -9.71 -4.45 7.19
C LYS A 136 -10.92 -3.81 6.50
N ALA A 137 -10.69 -3.01 5.45
CA ALA A 137 -11.76 -2.39 4.68
C ALA A 137 -12.67 -3.44 4.02
N GLU A 138 -12.09 -4.50 3.47
CA GLU A 138 -12.82 -5.61 2.86
C GLU A 138 -13.74 -6.32 3.87
N LEU A 139 -13.25 -6.57 5.09
CA LEU A 139 -14.05 -7.15 6.17
C LEU A 139 -15.16 -6.21 6.66
N GLU A 140 -14.89 -4.90 6.75
CA GLU A 140 -15.92 -3.92 7.11
C GLU A 140 -17.03 -3.85 6.04
N ILE A 141 -16.67 -3.88 4.75
CA ILE A 141 -17.62 -3.90 3.64
C ILE A 141 -18.46 -5.18 3.67
N ARG A 142 -17.85 -6.36 3.88
CA ARG A 142 -18.60 -7.62 4.04
C ARG A 142 -19.57 -7.53 5.20
N GLY A 143 -19.12 -7.05 6.36
CA GLY A 143 -19.99 -6.89 7.53
C GLY A 143 -21.13 -5.89 7.32
N LEU A 144 -20.94 -4.87 6.49
CA LEU A 144 -22.02 -3.96 6.07
C LEU A 144 -22.99 -4.65 5.09
N HIS A 145 -22.48 -5.46 4.17
CA HIS A 145 -23.28 -6.22 3.22
C HIS A 145 -24.20 -7.22 3.94
N ASP A 146 -23.67 -7.98 4.89
CA ASP A 146 -24.44 -8.96 5.67
C ASP A 146 -25.58 -8.27 6.46
N LYS A 147 -25.32 -7.10 7.03
CA LYS A 147 -26.34 -6.30 7.72
C LYS A 147 -27.40 -5.77 6.76
N LEU A 148 -27.00 -5.35 5.56
CA LEU A 148 -27.91 -4.86 4.53
C LEU A 148 -28.83 -5.99 4.06
N ASP A 149 -28.30 -7.19 3.84
CA ASP A 149 -29.08 -8.36 3.43
C ASP A 149 -30.05 -8.81 4.51
N LEU A 150 -29.65 -8.74 5.79
CA LEU A 150 -30.54 -9.02 6.91
C LEU A 150 -31.72 -8.04 6.94
N LEU A 151 -31.44 -6.74 6.87
CA LEU A 151 -32.48 -5.70 6.84
C LEU A 151 -33.41 -5.87 5.63
N ARG A 152 -32.82 -6.10 4.45
CA ARG A 152 -33.59 -6.34 3.22
C ARG A 152 -34.54 -7.53 3.36
N THR A 153 -34.08 -8.61 3.99
CA THR A 153 -34.90 -9.82 4.18
C THR A 153 -36.06 -9.57 5.14
N MET A 154 -35.82 -8.80 6.21
CA MET A 154 -36.88 -8.38 7.14
C MET A 154 -37.92 -7.51 6.42
N ASP A 155 -37.49 -6.49 5.69
CA ASP A 155 -38.38 -5.59 4.94
C ASP A 155 -39.23 -6.37 3.91
N TRP A 156 -38.63 -7.36 3.24
CA TRP A 156 -39.37 -8.24 2.32
C TRP A 156 -40.47 -9.03 3.01
N GLN A 157 -40.19 -9.59 4.20
CA GLN A 157 -41.20 -10.34 4.97
C GLN A 157 -42.36 -9.43 5.39
N ASP A 158 -42.06 -8.20 5.82
CA ASP A 158 -43.07 -7.23 6.21
C ASP A 158 -43.96 -6.80 5.03
N LEU A 159 -43.37 -6.54 3.86
CA LEU A 159 -44.10 -6.22 2.65
C LEU A 159 -45.03 -7.36 2.20
N VAL A 160 -44.55 -8.61 2.24
CA VAL A 160 -45.38 -9.79 1.91
C VAL A 160 -46.52 -9.94 2.91
N ALA A 161 -46.28 -9.71 4.20
CA ALA A 161 -47.32 -9.76 5.23
C ALA A 161 -48.37 -8.65 5.04
N GLN A 162 -47.96 -7.44 4.64
CA GLN A 162 -48.88 -6.37 4.28
C GLN A 162 -49.73 -6.73 3.05
N GLN A 163 -49.12 -7.27 1.99
CA GLN A 163 -49.86 -7.70 0.80
C GLN A 163 -50.88 -8.81 1.10
N ARG A 164 -50.53 -9.81 1.92
CA ARG A 164 -51.47 -10.86 2.34
C ARG A 164 -52.70 -10.29 3.02
N ARG A 165 -52.51 -9.35 3.96
CA ARG A 165 -53.62 -8.65 4.63
C ARG A 165 -54.50 -7.87 3.65
N GLN A 166 -53.90 -7.21 2.66
CA GLN A 166 -54.67 -6.51 1.62
C GLN A 166 -55.51 -7.46 0.77
N ILE A 167 -54.96 -8.61 0.36
CA ILE A 167 -55.69 -9.62 -0.39
C ILE A 167 -56.84 -10.20 0.44
N GLU A 168 -56.60 -10.49 1.71
CA GLU A 168 -57.60 -11.05 2.62
C GLU A 168 -58.80 -10.09 2.81
N LEU A 169 -58.54 -8.79 2.99
CA LEU A 169 -59.57 -7.76 3.05
C LEU A 169 -60.34 -7.63 1.73
N LEU A 170 -59.67 -7.70 0.58
CA LEU A 170 -60.32 -7.67 -0.73
C LEU A 170 -61.23 -8.89 -0.92
N THR A 171 -60.78 -10.08 -0.55
CA THR A 171 -61.57 -11.31 -0.61
C THR A 171 -62.82 -11.20 0.27
N GLU A 172 -62.68 -10.70 1.50
CA GLU A 172 -63.82 -10.48 2.40
C GLU A 172 -64.84 -9.49 1.83
N LEU A 173 -64.38 -8.41 1.19
CA LEU A 173 -65.25 -7.44 0.54
C LEU A 173 -66.00 -8.04 -0.65
N VAL A 174 -65.33 -8.87 -1.45
CA VAL A 174 -65.94 -9.58 -2.59
C VAL A 174 -67.02 -10.55 -2.10
N GLU A 175 -66.72 -11.37 -1.09
CA GLU A 175 -67.70 -12.31 -0.50
C GLU A 175 -68.93 -11.59 0.07
N ARG A 176 -68.73 -10.48 0.78
CA ARG A 176 -69.84 -9.65 1.30
C ARG A 176 -70.69 -9.05 0.19
N GLN A 177 -70.10 -8.72 -0.95
CA GLN A 177 -70.81 -8.15 -2.10
C GLN A 177 -71.64 -9.22 -2.83
N ASP A 178 -71.12 -10.43 -2.97
CA ASP A 178 -71.86 -11.56 -3.55
C ASP A 178 -73.02 -12.02 -2.65
N GLY A 179 -72.79 -12.10 -1.33
CA GLY A 179 -73.87 -12.41 -0.36
C GLY A 179 -75.00 -11.38 -0.34
N ARG A 180 -74.72 -10.12 -0.73
CA ARG A 180 -75.72 -9.06 -0.89
C ARG A 180 -76.46 -9.07 -2.23
N ARG A 181 -75.93 -9.74 -3.25
CA ARG A 181 -76.57 -9.86 -4.58
C ARG A 181 -77.42 -11.12 -4.73
N GLY A 182 -77.22 -12.12 -3.87
CA GLY A 182 -77.98 -13.37 -3.85
C GLY A 182 -79.25 -13.37 -2.99
N ALA A 183 -79.60 -12.25 -2.34
CA ALA A 183 -80.82 -12.04 -1.56
C ALA A 183 -81.71 -10.98 -2.23
#